data_AF-A0A7V1FVT7-F1
#
_entry.id   AF-A0A7V1FVT7-F1
#
_cell.length_a   1.000
_cell.length_b   1.000
_cell.length_c   1.000
_cell.angle_alpha   90.00
_cell.angle_beta   90.00
_cell.angle_gamma   90.00
#
_symmetry.space_group_name_H-M   'P 1'
#
loop_
_entity.id
_entity.type
_entity.pdbx_description
1 polymer ?
#
loop_
_entity_poly.entity_id
_entity_poly.type
_entity_poly.pdbx_seq_one_letter_code
_entity_poly.pdbx_strand_id
1 'polypeptide(L)'
;MKLKRSGCKVIFCFLLFGMMLGCGGGSGNGSSSASTGQDNSKTITVDSGSQTGPFRGLYDGVNAGPYSEHWNIDLSPAVDEVGLTWFRTHDLGAGILSPGDIPQIYGDTGVGDLTDPANYDFSAIDPLIAEAVNRGYNVLYRLGRSFSYPPLDPGTDPVRWAEVSRRIIMHFNEGWDNGHYYNIR
;
A
#
# COMPACT_ATOMS: atom_id res chain seq x y z
N MET A 1 4.95 7.72 36.10
CA MET A 1 3.77 6.84 36.32
C MET A 1 3.96 5.63 35.41
N LYS A 2 4.30 4.45 35.98
CA LYS A 2 4.68 3.24 35.20
C LYS A 2 3.41 2.47 34.81
N LEU A 3 3.14 2.34 33.51
CA LEU A 3 2.05 1.50 32.99
C LEU A 3 2.46 0.02 33.01
N LYS A 4 1.61 -0.78 33.64
CA LYS A 4 1.75 -2.23 33.89
C LYS A 4 1.35 -2.97 32.61
N ARG A 5 2.29 -3.69 31.98
CA ARG A 5 1.99 -4.56 30.83
C ARG A 5 1.20 -5.78 31.30
N SER A 6 -0.07 -5.85 30.91
CA SER A 6 -0.94 -7.02 31.05
C SER A 6 -0.64 -7.98 29.90
N GLY A 7 -0.16 -9.18 30.21
CA GLY A 7 0.08 -10.22 29.22
C GLY A 7 -1.23 -10.87 28.77
N CYS A 8 -1.71 -10.50 27.58
CA CYS A 8 -2.80 -11.20 26.92
C CYS A 8 -2.21 -12.40 26.16
N LYS A 9 -2.46 -13.62 26.64
CA LYS A 9 -2.12 -14.85 25.93
C LYS A 9 -3.14 -15.05 24.80
N VAL A 10 -2.74 -14.78 23.56
CA VAL A 10 -3.52 -15.17 22.37
C VAL A 10 -3.24 -16.65 22.12
N ILE A 11 -4.24 -17.51 22.35
CA ILE A 11 -4.19 -18.94 22.04
C ILE A 11 -4.63 -19.09 20.58
N PHE A 12 -3.69 -19.38 19.69
CA PHE A 12 -4.02 -19.86 18.34
C PHE A 12 -4.29 -21.37 18.42
N CYS A 13 -5.56 -21.75 18.27
CA CYS A 13 -5.98 -23.14 18.23
C CYS A 13 -6.10 -23.58 16.77
N PHE A 14 -5.11 -24.29 16.24
CA PHE A 14 -5.23 -25.00 14.97
C PHE A 14 -5.90 -26.36 15.21
N LEU A 15 -7.18 -26.45 14.88
CA LEU A 15 -7.93 -27.71 14.83
C LEU A 15 -7.57 -28.45 13.54
N LEU A 16 -6.69 -29.45 13.61
CA LEU A 16 -6.51 -30.46 12.57
C LEU A 16 -7.54 -31.57 12.77
N PHE A 17 -8.50 -31.63 11.86
CA PHE A 17 -9.54 -32.66 11.81
C PHE A 17 -8.94 -33.98 11.28
N GLY A 18 -8.49 -34.85 12.19
CA GLY A 18 -8.07 -36.22 11.86
C GLY A 18 -9.27 -37.14 11.74
N MET A 19 -9.73 -37.39 10.51
CA MET A 19 -10.78 -38.37 10.23
C MET A 19 -10.16 -39.78 10.20
N MET A 20 -10.29 -40.52 11.29
CA MET A 20 -10.06 -41.96 11.31
C MET A 20 -11.34 -42.71 10.96
N LEU A 21 -11.34 -43.40 9.81
CA LEU A 21 -12.25 -44.49 9.50
C LEU A 21 -11.39 -45.73 9.23
N GLY A 22 -11.49 -46.71 10.13
CA GLY A 22 -11.03 -48.07 9.85
C GLY A 22 -12.15 -48.88 9.19
N CYS A 23 -11.80 -49.80 8.31
CA CYS A 23 -12.46 -51.10 8.15
C CYS A 23 -11.75 -52.01 7.13
N GLY A 24 -11.61 -53.29 7.48
CA GLY A 24 -11.81 -54.41 6.55
C GLY A 24 -10.59 -54.93 5.78
N GLY A 25 -10.18 -56.17 6.09
CA GLY A 25 -9.16 -56.91 5.35
C GLY A 25 -9.60 -57.43 3.98
N GLY A 26 -8.61 -57.77 3.16
CA GLY A 26 -8.76 -58.45 1.88
C GLY A 26 -7.38 -58.75 1.30
N SER A 27 -7.04 -60.04 1.24
CA SER A 27 -5.81 -60.57 0.63
C SER A 27 -5.88 -60.37 -0.89
N GLY A 28 -4.95 -59.60 -1.43
CA GLY A 28 -4.81 -59.38 -2.88
C GLY A 28 -3.33 -59.24 -3.21
N ASN A 29 -2.80 -60.24 -3.93
CA ASN A 29 -1.51 -60.16 -4.63
C ASN A 29 -1.65 -59.14 -5.78
N GLY A 30 -1.55 -57.86 -5.46
CA GLY A 30 -1.31 -56.81 -6.43
C GLY A 30 0.18 -56.49 -6.38
N SER A 31 0.91 -56.82 -7.45
CA SER A 31 2.24 -56.28 -7.71
C SER A 31 2.07 -54.78 -7.97
N SER A 32 2.01 -53.98 -6.91
CA SER A 32 2.19 -52.54 -7.02
C SER A 32 3.67 -52.32 -7.32
N SER A 33 3.98 -51.96 -8.56
CA SER A 33 5.22 -51.26 -8.85
C SER A 33 5.20 -50.01 -7.97
N ALA A 34 5.89 -50.07 -6.84
CA ALA A 34 6.13 -48.90 -6.01
C ALA A 34 6.76 -47.86 -6.93
N SER A 35 6.00 -46.82 -7.27
CA SER A 35 6.62 -45.64 -7.84
C SER A 35 7.62 -45.19 -6.79
N THR A 36 8.90 -45.28 -7.14
CA THR A 36 9.98 -44.64 -6.40
C THR A 36 9.84 -43.13 -6.64
N GLY A 37 8.70 -42.55 -6.23
CA GLY A 37 8.55 -41.13 -6.10
C GLY A 37 9.54 -40.73 -5.02
N GLN A 38 10.64 -40.12 -5.43
CA GLN A 38 11.57 -39.51 -4.48
C GLN A 38 10.79 -38.56 -3.60
N ASP A 39 10.73 -38.86 -2.30
CA ASP A 39 10.19 -37.93 -1.32
C ASP A 39 11.13 -36.73 -1.26
N ASN A 40 10.69 -35.64 -1.89
CA ASN A 40 11.40 -34.37 -1.92
C ASN A 40 11.03 -33.47 -0.74
N SER A 41 10.45 -34.03 0.32
CA SER A 41 10.09 -33.26 1.51
C SER A 41 11.32 -32.58 2.14
N LYS A 42 11.08 -31.38 2.68
CA LYS A 42 12.07 -30.59 3.41
C LYS A 42 11.52 -30.35 4.81
N THR A 43 12.32 -30.64 5.83
CA THR A 43 11.99 -30.29 7.21
C THR A 43 12.45 -28.87 7.50
N ILE A 44 11.52 -28.03 7.99
CA ILE A 44 11.82 -26.70 8.51
C ILE A 44 11.60 -26.74 10.03
N THR A 45 12.62 -26.35 10.79
CA THR A 45 12.54 -26.23 12.25
C THR A 45 12.59 -24.77 12.64
N VAL A 46 11.72 -24.35 13.56
CA VAL A 46 11.64 -22.98 14.06
C VAL A 46 11.76 -23.02 15.58
N ASP A 47 12.75 -22.29 16.13
CA ASP A 47 12.87 -22.05 17.56
C ASP A 47 12.26 -20.68 17.90
N SER A 48 11.09 -20.67 18.53
CA SER A 48 10.40 -19.45 18.96
C SER A 48 10.92 -18.90 20.30
N GLY A 49 11.84 -19.60 20.97
CA GLY A 49 12.46 -19.17 22.22
C GLY A 49 13.69 -18.28 22.04
N SER A 50 14.22 -18.16 20.82
CA SER A 50 15.43 -17.40 20.50
C SER A 50 15.17 -16.32 19.47
N GLN A 51 15.40 -15.05 19.84
CA GLN A 51 15.30 -13.92 18.91
C GLN A 51 16.68 -13.62 18.30
N THR A 52 16.79 -13.71 16.98
CA THR A 52 18.05 -13.46 16.23
C THR A 52 18.20 -12.02 15.74
N GLY A 53 17.11 -11.24 15.73
CA GLY A 53 17.11 -9.84 15.32
C GLY A 53 15.71 -9.25 15.20
N PRO A 54 15.59 -7.96 14.81
CA PRO A 54 14.31 -7.37 14.45
C PRO A 54 13.90 -7.84 13.06
N PHE A 55 12.61 -8.14 12.89
CA PHE A 55 12.02 -8.31 11.58
C PHE A 55 11.51 -6.94 11.08
N ARG A 56 11.98 -6.51 9.91
CA ARG A 56 11.50 -5.27 9.28
C ARG A 56 10.42 -5.62 8.28
N GLY A 57 9.19 -5.20 8.55
CA GLY A 57 8.10 -5.30 7.59
C GLY A 57 8.37 -4.38 6.41
N LEU A 58 8.83 -4.94 5.29
CA LEU A 58 9.00 -4.22 4.02
C LEU A 58 7.74 -4.27 3.14
N TYR A 59 6.69 -4.90 3.66
CA TYR A 59 5.41 -5.11 2.99
C TYR A 59 4.32 -4.20 3.56
N ASP A 60 4.67 -3.14 4.28
CA ASP A 60 3.75 -2.31 5.06
C ASP A 60 2.96 -1.30 4.21
N GLY A 61 3.04 -1.37 2.89
CA GLY A 61 2.36 -0.42 2.01
C GLY A 61 1.77 -1.00 0.74
N VAL A 62 0.78 -0.28 0.21
CA VAL A 62 0.08 -0.59 -1.04
C VAL A 62 -0.03 0.65 -1.94
N ASN A 63 -0.21 0.39 -3.22
CA ASN A 63 -0.54 1.40 -4.19
C ASN A 63 -2.05 1.68 -4.17
N ALA A 64 -2.42 2.92 -4.45
CA ALA A 64 -3.79 3.35 -4.71
C ALA A 64 -4.84 3.20 -3.59
N GLY A 65 -4.43 2.93 -2.34
CA GLY A 65 -5.33 2.61 -1.24
C GLY A 65 -6.29 3.75 -0.83
N PRO A 66 -7.06 3.60 0.27
CA PRO A 66 -7.67 2.36 0.73
C PRO A 66 -8.84 1.92 -0.18
N TYR A 67 -9.08 2.58 -1.31
CA TYR A 67 -10.16 2.21 -2.23
C TYR A 67 -9.62 1.45 -3.44
N SER A 68 -10.51 0.82 -4.20
CA SER A 68 -10.20 0.38 -5.54
C SER A 68 -9.78 1.55 -6.44
N GLU A 69 -9.10 1.26 -7.55
CA GLU A 69 -8.71 2.23 -8.58
C GLU A 69 -9.88 3.08 -9.12
N HIS A 70 -11.11 2.59 -8.97
CA HIS A 70 -12.35 3.23 -9.39
C HIS A 70 -13.11 3.90 -8.23
N TRP A 71 -12.55 3.91 -7.02
CA TRP A 71 -13.13 4.56 -5.84
C TRP A 71 -14.51 4.03 -5.42
N ASN A 72 -14.87 2.84 -5.88
CA ASN A 72 -16.21 2.27 -5.71
C ASN A 72 -16.25 1.14 -4.67
N ILE A 73 -15.09 0.68 -4.21
CA ILE A 73 -14.96 -0.39 -3.21
C ILE A 73 -14.00 0.07 -2.13
N ASP A 74 -14.44 0.03 -0.88
CA ASP A 74 -13.58 0.25 0.30
C ASP A 74 -12.78 -1.03 0.59
N LEU A 75 -11.46 -0.96 0.40
CA LEU A 75 -10.51 -2.04 0.66
C LEU A 75 -9.84 -1.90 2.04
N SER A 76 -10.13 -0.85 2.80
CA SER A 76 -9.56 -0.66 4.15
C SER A 76 -9.72 -1.87 5.07
N PRO A 77 -10.83 -2.65 5.07
CA PRO A 77 -10.93 -3.79 5.98
C PRO A 77 -9.87 -4.86 5.67
N ALA A 78 -9.59 -5.08 4.38
CA ALA A 78 -8.56 -6.03 3.95
C ALA A 78 -7.15 -5.47 4.20
N VAL A 79 -6.95 -4.17 4.00
CA VAL A 79 -5.70 -3.48 4.31
C VAL A 79 -5.37 -3.61 5.80
N ASP A 80 -6.36 -3.38 6.66
CA ASP A 80 -6.23 -3.44 8.11
C ASP A 80 -6.02 -4.89 8.59
N GLU A 81 -6.71 -5.86 8.00
CA GLU A 81 -6.53 -7.29 8.30
C GLU A 81 -5.09 -7.76 8.04
N VAL A 82 -4.48 -7.29 6.94
CA VAL A 82 -3.10 -7.60 6.58
C VAL A 82 -2.08 -6.77 7.38
N GLY A 83 -2.52 -5.69 8.04
CA GLY A 83 -1.66 -4.81 8.84
C GLY A 83 -0.83 -3.83 8.02
N LEU A 84 -1.37 -3.38 6.88
CA LEU A 84 -0.75 -2.38 6.01
C LEU A 84 -0.97 -0.97 6.57
N THR A 85 0.02 -0.09 6.43
CA THR A 85 0.01 1.24 7.04
C THR A 85 0.43 2.37 6.09
N TRP A 86 0.91 2.06 4.88
CA TRP A 86 1.36 3.05 3.89
C TRP A 86 0.56 2.99 2.61
N PHE A 87 0.10 4.15 2.13
CA PHE A 87 -0.55 4.30 0.83
C PHE A 87 0.26 5.17 -0.09
N ARG A 88 0.55 4.65 -1.28
CA ARG A 88 1.19 5.40 -2.34
C ARG A 88 0.15 5.97 -3.30
N THR A 89 0.23 7.27 -3.59
CA THR A 89 -0.77 8.04 -4.35
C THR A 89 -0.68 7.89 -5.89
N HIS A 90 -0.23 6.74 -6.38
CA HIS A 90 -0.14 6.47 -7.82
C HIS A 90 -1.32 5.59 -8.28
N ASP A 91 -1.70 5.70 -9.55
CA ASP A 91 -2.82 4.97 -10.19
C ASP A 91 -4.21 5.19 -9.54
N LEU A 92 -4.42 6.41 -9.02
CA LEU A 92 -5.61 6.86 -8.30
C LEU A 92 -6.85 7.12 -9.20
N GLY A 93 -7.01 6.43 -10.33
CA GLY A 93 -8.09 6.76 -11.27
C GLY A 93 -8.22 5.84 -12.49
N ALA A 94 -7.94 4.55 -12.30
CA ALA A 94 -8.06 3.53 -13.36
C ALA A 94 -7.43 3.92 -14.70
N GLY A 95 -6.26 4.54 -14.66
CA GLY A 95 -5.42 4.78 -15.84
C GLY A 95 -5.79 5.96 -16.75
N ILE A 96 -6.76 6.82 -16.42
CA ILE A 96 -7.09 7.97 -17.30
C ILE A 96 -6.50 9.28 -16.77
N LEU A 97 -6.68 9.62 -15.49
CA LEU A 97 -6.07 10.78 -14.84
C LEU A 97 -5.84 10.42 -13.37
N SER A 98 -4.62 10.58 -12.87
CA SER A 98 -4.31 10.37 -11.45
C SER A 98 -4.46 11.72 -10.72
N PRO A 99 -5.42 11.88 -9.79
CA PRO A 99 -5.70 13.11 -9.07
C PRO A 99 -4.49 13.85 -8.46
N GLY A 100 -3.42 13.13 -8.12
CA GLY A 100 -2.21 13.71 -7.52
C GLY A 100 -1.07 14.04 -8.50
N ASP A 101 -1.27 13.83 -9.79
CA ASP A 101 -0.23 14.11 -10.78
C ASP A 101 -0.09 15.62 -11.03
N ILE A 102 1.14 16.05 -11.29
CA ILE A 102 1.49 17.46 -11.52
C ILE A 102 0.67 18.09 -12.66
N PRO A 103 0.47 17.44 -13.82
CA PRO A 103 -0.38 17.99 -14.86
C PRO A 103 -1.86 18.12 -14.49
N GLN A 104 -2.36 17.33 -13.54
CA GLN A 104 -3.74 17.47 -13.04
C GLN A 104 -3.85 18.66 -12.09
N ILE A 105 -2.83 18.86 -11.24
CA ILE A 105 -2.82 19.93 -10.23
C ILE A 105 -2.53 21.28 -10.87
N TYR A 106 -1.52 21.39 -11.74
CA TYR A 106 -1.02 22.69 -12.25
C TYR A 106 -1.18 22.86 -13.78
N GLY A 107 -1.63 21.81 -14.47
CA GLY A 107 -1.68 21.79 -15.94
C GLY A 107 -0.37 21.35 -16.59
N ASP A 108 -0.47 20.83 -17.82
CA ASP A 108 0.67 20.26 -18.56
C ASP A 108 1.53 21.31 -19.29
N THR A 109 0.99 22.52 -19.52
CA THR A 109 1.63 23.54 -20.39
C THR A 109 2.42 24.61 -19.64
N GLY A 110 2.41 24.60 -18.29
CA GLY A 110 3.34 25.40 -17.46
C GLY A 110 3.23 26.93 -17.58
N VAL A 111 2.18 27.46 -18.20
CA VAL A 111 2.04 28.89 -18.55
C VAL A 111 1.62 29.80 -17.38
N GLY A 112 1.12 29.24 -16.27
CA GLY A 112 0.67 30.02 -15.10
C GLY A 112 1.80 30.63 -14.27
N ASP A 113 1.44 31.53 -13.34
CA ASP A 113 2.33 32.00 -12.27
C ASP A 113 2.45 30.91 -11.19
N LEU A 114 3.68 30.47 -10.91
CA LEU A 114 3.98 29.40 -9.95
C LEU A 114 3.61 29.76 -8.51
N THR A 115 3.51 31.06 -8.21
CA THR A 115 3.25 31.56 -6.85
C THR A 115 1.79 31.85 -6.57
N ASP A 116 0.97 31.94 -7.63
CA ASP A 116 -0.47 32.18 -7.53
C ASP A 116 -1.20 30.86 -7.28
N PRO A 117 -1.84 30.70 -6.11
CA PRO A 117 -2.57 29.49 -5.80
C PRO A 117 -3.74 29.18 -6.75
N ALA A 118 -4.31 30.20 -7.41
CA ALA A 118 -5.39 30.00 -8.37
C ALA A 118 -4.99 29.16 -9.60
N ASN A 119 -3.69 28.92 -9.80
CA ASN A 119 -3.18 28.04 -10.85
C ASN A 119 -3.06 26.57 -10.41
N TYR A 120 -3.46 26.23 -9.17
CA TYR A 120 -3.40 24.88 -8.61
C TYR A 120 -4.81 24.36 -8.31
N ASP A 121 -5.09 23.11 -8.67
CA ASP A 121 -6.33 22.41 -8.37
C ASP A 121 -6.05 21.15 -7.54
N PHE A 122 -6.31 21.26 -6.24
CA PHE A 122 -6.20 20.14 -5.30
C PHE A 122 -7.53 19.41 -5.07
N SER A 123 -8.63 19.85 -5.70
CA SER A 123 -9.99 19.37 -5.41
C SER A 123 -10.16 17.86 -5.59
N ALA A 124 -9.40 17.27 -6.51
CA ALA A 124 -9.43 15.85 -6.79
C ALA A 124 -8.62 15.01 -5.79
N ILE A 125 -7.53 15.54 -5.23
CA ILE A 125 -6.58 14.78 -4.41
C ILE A 125 -6.77 15.00 -2.90
N ASP A 126 -7.17 16.19 -2.47
CA ASP A 126 -7.42 16.52 -1.06
C ASP A 126 -8.35 15.53 -0.35
N PRO A 127 -9.55 15.20 -0.86
CA PRO A 127 -10.43 14.27 -0.17
C PRO A 127 -9.81 12.87 -0.02
N LEU A 128 -8.96 12.46 -0.97
CA LEU A 128 -8.31 11.15 -0.97
C LEU A 128 -7.22 11.08 0.11
N ILE A 129 -6.40 12.13 0.21
CA ILE A 129 -5.38 12.23 1.25
C ILE A 129 -6.03 12.37 2.63
N ALA A 130 -7.05 13.22 2.75
CA ALA A 130 -7.76 13.43 4.00
C ALA A 130 -8.35 12.11 4.53
N GLU A 131 -8.97 11.31 3.67
CA GLU A 131 -9.54 10.02 4.06
C GLU A 131 -8.47 9.03 4.54
N ALA A 132 -7.35 8.93 3.82
CA ALA A 132 -6.22 8.09 4.24
C ALA A 132 -5.68 8.51 5.61
N VAL A 133 -5.44 9.81 5.81
CA VAL A 133 -4.92 10.37 7.06
C VAL A 133 -5.92 10.21 8.21
N ASN A 134 -7.21 10.44 7.98
CA ASN A 134 -8.26 10.30 8.99
C ASN A 134 -8.40 8.86 9.50
N ARG A 135 -8.10 7.86 8.64
CA ARG A 135 -8.04 6.44 9.01
C ARG A 135 -6.72 6.04 9.67
N GLY A 136 -5.76 6.94 9.76
CA GLY A 136 -4.47 6.70 10.40
C GLY A 136 -3.42 6.05 9.49
N TYR A 137 -3.64 6.03 8.18
CA TYR A 137 -2.64 5.58 7.23
C TYR A 137 -1.58 6.66 6.99
N ASN A 138 -0.36 6.21 6.76
CA ASN A 138 0.71 7.04 6.24
C ASN A 138 0.55 7.17 4.72
N VAL A 139 0.82 8.36 4.19
CA VAL A 139 0.79 8.59 2.75
C VAL A 139 2.21 8.79 2.24
N LEU A 140 2.54 8.06 1.18
CA LEU A 140 3.68 8.28 0.31
C LEU A 140 3.18 8.94 -0.98
N TYR A 141 3.28 10.25 -1.04
CA TYR A 141 2.90 11.07 -2.17
C TYR A 141 3.88 10.84 -3.33
N ARG A 142 3.37 10.32 -4.44
CA ARG A 142 4.14 10.25 -5.68
C ARG A 142 4.09 11.62 -6.34
N LEU A 143 5.24 12.28 -6.46
CA LEU A 143 5.42 13.44 -7.33
C LEU A 143 5.70 12.98 -8.77
N GLY A 144 4.96 13.51 -9.74
CA GLY A 144 5.23 13.27 -11.16
C GLY A 144 3.99 13.28 -12.03
N ARG A 145 4.06 12.52 -13.13
CA ARG A 145 2.99 12.32 -14.11
C ARG A 145 2.82 10.84 -14.46
N SER A 146 1.59 10.37 -14.61
CA SER A 146 1.30 8.99 -15.03
C SER A 146 1.68 8.77 -16.50
N PHE A 147 1.81 7.50 -16.90
CA PHE A 147 2.13 7.10 -18.27
C PHE A 147 1.05 7.51 -19.29
N SER A 148 -0.19 7.73 -18.83
CA SER A 148 -1.32 8.16 -19.68
C SER A 148 -1.12 9.56 -20.28
N TYR A 149 -0.18 10.33 -19.72
CA TYR A 149 0.20 11.60 -20.29
C TYR A 149 1.30 11.44 -21.36
N PRO A 150 1.35 12.31 -22.38
CA PRO A 150 2.48 12.36 -23.33
C PRO A 150 3.83 12.47 -22.60
N PRO A 151 4.95 12.06 -23.20
CA PRO A 151 6.27 12.36 -22.65
C PRO A 151 6.47 13.86 -22.44
N LEU A 152 7.30 14.24 -21.46
CA LEU A 152 7.69 15.65 -21.34
C LEU A 152 8.49 16.06 -22.56
N ASP A 153 8.16 17.23 -23.13
CA ASP A 153 8.97 17.81 -24.18
C ASP A 153 10.38 18.10 -23.63
N PRO A 154 11.46 17.87 -24.41
CA PRO A 154 12.82 18.19 -23.98
C PRO A 154 13.03 19.65 -23.56
N GLY A 155 12.15 20.56 -24.00
CA GLY A 155 12.13 21.98 -23.61
C GLY A 155 11.39 22.30 -22.31
N THR A 156 10.87 21.28 -21.61
CA THR A 156 10.22 21.45 -20.32
C THR A 156 11.20 22.00 -19.30
N ASP A 157 10.83 23.09 -18.63
CA ASP A 157 11.68 23.73 -17.62
C ASP A 157 11.67 22.91 -16.31
N PRO A 158 12.80 22.28 -15.93
CA PRO A 158 12.89 21.49 -14.70
C PRO A 158 12.73 22.34 -13.43
N VAL A 159 13.01 23.65 -13.49
CA VAL A 159 12.84 24.56 -12.34
C VAL A 159 11.35 24.77 -12.05
N ARG A 160 10.52 24.89 -13.09
CA ARG A 160 9.06 24.99 -12.90
C ARG A 160 8.50 23.71 -12.28
N TRP A 161 8.94 22.55 -12.74
CA TRP A 161 8.56 21.25 -12.16
C TRP A 161 8.93 21.11 -10.69
N ALA A 162 10.14 21.56 -10.32
CA ALA A 162 10.59 21.56 -8.94
C ALA A 162 9.76 22.51 -8.06
N GLU A 163 9.44 23.72 -8.56
CA GLU A 163 8.63 24.68 -7.80
C GLU A 163 7.19 24.20 -7.63
N VAL A 164 6.55 23.63 -8.67
CA VAL A 164 5.21 23.03 -8.54
C VAL A 164 5.23 21.90 -7.51
N SER A 165 6.25 21.03 -7.57
CA SER A 165 6.43 19.95 -6.58
C SER A 165 6.55 20.51 -5.16
N ARG A 166 7.31 21.60 -5.00
CA ARG A 166 7.44 22.30 -3.71
C ARG A 166 6.09 22.84 -3.23
N ARG A 167 5.27 23.44 -4.10
CA ARG A 167 3.93 23.94 -3.73
C ARG A 167 2.99 22.82 -3.30
N ILE A 168 3.04 21.67 -3.97
CA ILE A 168 2.30 20.46 -3.55
C ILE A 168 2.73 20.03 -2.13
N ILE A 169 4.04 19.98 -1.86
CA ILE A 169 4.55 19.64 -0.52
C ILE A 169 4.07 20.66 0.52
N MET A 170 4.17 21.95 0.23
CA MET A 170 3.72 23.02 1.13
C MET A 170 2.21 22.98 1.37
N HIS A 171 1.42 22.62 0.35
CA HIS A 171 -0.01 22.46 0.49
C HIS A 171 -0.34 21.37 1.51
N PHE A 172 0.24 20.17 1.41
CA PHE A 172 -0.10 19.06 2.32
C PHE A 172 0.56 19.12 3.71
N ASN A 173 1.68 19.85 3.86
CA ASN A 173 2.49 19.81 5.07
C ASN A 173 2.68 21.17 5.77
N GLU A 174 2.46 22.30 5.08
CA GLU A 174 2.76 23.65 5.60
C GLU A 174 1.57 24.62 5.53
N GLY A 175 0.39 24.14 5.15
CA GLY A 175 -0.85 24.94 5.10
C GLY A 175 -0.91 25.97 3.96
N TRP A 176 -0.09 25.82 2.91
CA TRP A 176 -0.15 26.73 1.75
C TRP A 176 -1.49 26.56 1.01
N ASP A 177 -2.09 27.68 0.60
CA ASP A 177 -3.39 27.71 -0.10
C ASP A 177 -4.52 26.98 0.62
N ASN A 178 -4.77 27.34 1.87
CA ASN A 178 -5.76 26.67 2.73
C ASN A 178 -5.52 25.15 2.88
N GLY A 179 -4.27 24.72 2.70
CA GLY A 179 -3.87 23.33 2.78
C GLY A 179 -3.79 22.79 4.21
N HIS A 180 -2.96 21.79 4.38
CA HIS A 180 -2.94 20.88 5.51
C HIS A 180 -1.59 20.82 6.23
N TYR A 181 -1.58 20.10 7.35
CA TYR A 181 -0.40 19.80 8.16
C TYR A 181 -0.33 18.29 8.42
N TYR A 182 -0.52 17.49 7.37
CA TYR A 182 -0.64 16.03 7.49
C TYR A 182 0.70 15.33 7.72
N ASN A 183 1.82 15.99 7.44
CA ASN A 183 3.16 15.42 7.56
C ASN A 183 3.31 14.13 6.72
N ILE A 184 2.74 14.14 5.52
CA ILE A 184 2.87 13.07 4.53
C ILE A 184 4.25 13.09 3.89
N ARG A 185 4.65 11.98 3.27
CA ARG A 185 5.99 11.77 2.69
C ARG A 185 6.01 11.91 1.19
#